data_AF-A0A9R1VP13-F1
#
_entry.id   AF-A0A9R1VP13-F1
#
_cell.length_a   1.000
_cell.length_b   1.000
_cell.length_c   1.000
_cell.angle_alpha   90.00
_cell.angle_beta   90.00
_cell.angle_gamma   90.00
#
_symmetry.space_group_name_H-M   'P 1'
#
loop_
_entity.id
_entity.type
_entity.pdbx_description
1 polymer ?
#
loop_
_entity_poly.entity_id
_entity_poly.type
_entity_poly.pdbx_seq_one_letter_code
_entity_poly.pdbx_strand_id
1 'polypeptide(L)'
;MAGAITDDYQKLSMFFKSGIYRLQASNAVFMDPVRVLNLSYNHFRVSPSSYYSRFFEPNPSGEEHSRVSKNQRKRKRKQKKPPALNEREQAAEERHQKAKPLLMKAHELLLGANDLLLNLGKLRSDDDSPTSDCEQSMVASDEHSFVELGSVWQAPLFEISLYPHQDYKPTQDEKRNTPAFGSLIANMANCDMEADFLNRHYIIPKQSSFYMVRFHFLLYSNFLNTSC
;
A
#
# COMPACT_ATOMS: atom_id res chain seq x y z
N MET A 1 -19.36 5.04 -41.09
CA MET A 1 -18.67 5.41 -39.85
C MET A 1 -18.85 4.33 -38.77
N ALA A 2 -18.42 3.09 -39.03
CA ALA A 2 -18.61 1.96 -38.10
C ALA A 2 -17.28 1.29 -37.67
N GLY A 3 -16.14 1.71 -38.22
CA GLY A 3 -14.83 1.07 -37.98
C GLY A 3 -14.00 1.64 -36.82
N ALA A 4 -14.32 2.84 -36.30
CA ALA A 4 -13.51 3.43 -35.21
C ALA A 4 -13.85 2.83 -33.84
N ILE A 5 -15.13 2.49 -33.61
CA ILE A 5 -15.63 2.01 -32.32
C ILE A 5 -15.09 0.60 -32.00
N THR A 6 -14.92 -0.24 -33.02
CA THR A 6 -14.40 -1.61 -32.88
C THR A 6 -12.93 -1.64 -32.46
N ASP A 7 -12.14 -0.70 -32.98
CA ASP A 7 -10.70 -0.66 -32.74
C ASP A 7 -10.38 -0.22 -31.31
N ASP A 8 -11.14 0.71 -30.75
CA ASP A 8 -10.93 1.21 -29.39
C ASP A 8 -11.36 0.18 -28.33
N TYR A 9 -12.45 -0.55 -28.57
CA TYR A 9 -12.83 -1.69 -27.73
C TYR A 9 -11.80 -2.81 -27.76
N GLN A 10 -11.25 -3.14 -28.94
CA GLN A 10 -10.21 -4.14 -29.07
C GLN A 10 -8.92 -3.73 -28.34
N LYS A 11 -8.51 -2.45 -28.42
CA LYS A 11 -7.34 -1.93 -27.66
C LYS A 11 -7.56 -2.02 -26.16
N LEU A 12 -8.75 -1.66 -25.67
CA LEU A 12 -9.10 -1.80 -24.26
C LEU A 12 -9.06 -3.27 -23.83
N SER A 13 -9.60 -4.18 -24.65
CA SER A 13 -9.57 -5.62 -24.37
C SER A 13 -8.13 -6.15 -24.25
N MET A 14 -7.20 -5.67 -25.09
CA MET A 14 -5.79 -6.01 -24.99
C MET A 14 -5.14 -5.40 -23.74
N PHE A 15 -5.53 -4.19 -23.37
CA PHE A 15 -5.07 -3.54 -22.14
C PHE A 15 -5.52 -4.31 -20.89
N PHE A 16 -6.77 -4.76 -20.81
CA PHE A 16 -7.23 -5.57 -19.67
C PHE A 16 -6.47 -6.91 -19.56
N LYS A 17 -6.05 -7.49 -20.70
CA LYS A 17 -5.29 -8.74 -20.73
C LYS A 17 -3.80 -8.58 -20.45
N SER A 18 -3.19 -7.46 -20.85
CA SER A 18 -1.73 -7.27 -20.81
C SER A 18 -1.27 -6.22 -19.79
N GLY A 19 -2.17 -5.37 -19.30
CA GLY A 19 -1.86 -4.15 -18.57
C GLY A 19 -1.25 -3.03 -19.43
N ILE A 20 -1.20 -3.18 -20.75
CA ILE A 20 -0.48 -2.29 -21.66
C ILE A 20 -1.42 -1.68 -22.71
N TYR A 21 -1.51 -0.35 -22.75
CA TYR A 21 -2.32 0.40 -23.72
C TYR A 21 -1.43 1.28 -24.62
N ARG A 22 -1.44 1.03 -25.93
CA ARG A 22 -0.60 1.74 -26.90
C ARG A 22 -1.29 3.00 -27.44
N LEU A 23 -0.64 4.15 -27.32
CA LEU A 23 -1.15 5.45 -27.81
C LEU A 23 -0.74 5.65 -29.27
N GLN A 24 -1.58 5.26 -30.24
CA GLN A 24 -1.20 5.12 -31.66
C GLN A 24 -0.62 6.35 -32.37
N ALA A 25 -0.78 7.57 -31.82
CA ALA A 25 -0.17 8.79 -32.37
C ALA A 25 1.27 9.07 -31.85
N SER A 26 1.83 8.17 -31.05
CA SER A 26 3.21 8.23 -30.54
C SER A 26 3.79 6.84 -30.24
N ASN A 27 5.10 6.75 -30.01
CA ASN A 27 5.72 5.56 -29.44
C ASN A 27 5.50 5.44 -27.92
N ALA A 28 4.51 6.14 -27.36
CA ALA A 28 4.20 6.11 -25.94
C ALA A 28 3.13 5.07 -25.62
N VAL A 29 3.21 4.56 -24.40
CA VAL A 29 2.37 3.47 -23.92
C VAL A 29 1.97 3.79 -22.48
N PHE A 30 0.69 3.60 -22.17
CA PHE A 30 0.18 3.62 -20.81
C PHE A 30 0.24 2.21 -20.23
N MET A 31 0.72 2.07 -18.99
CA MET A 31 0.91 0.79 -18.34
C MET A 31 0.24 0.79 -16.96
N ASP A 32 -0.54 -0.26 -16.70
CA ASP A 32 -0.99 -0.61 -15.35
C ASP A 32 0.06 -1.54 -14.72
N PRO A 33 0.88 -1.04 -13.78
CA PRO A 33 1.97 -1.82 -13.21
C PRO A 33 1.46 -3.07 -12.49
N VAL A 34 0.27 -3.03 -11.86
CA VAL A 34 -0.26 -4.17 -11.11
C VAL A 34 -0.58 -5.31 -12.06
N ARG A 35 -1.31 -5.03 -13.16
CA ARG A 35 -1.63 -6.05 -14.17
C ARG A 35 -0.37 -6.58 -14.86
N VAL A 36 0.56 -5.70 -15.24
CA VAL A 36 1.82 -6.10 -15.87
C VAL A 36 2.64 -7.03 -14.96
N LEU A 37 2.74 -6.70 -13.68
CA LEU A 37 3.44 -7.52 -12.70
C LEU A 37 2.73 -8.85 -12.47
N ASN A 38 1.41 -8.85 -12.27
CA ASN A 38 0.63 -10.07 -12.05
C ASN A 38 0.75 -11.07 -13.21
N LEU A 39 0.84 -10.59 -14.45
CA LEU A 39 1.11 -11.46 -15.61
C LEU A 39 2.52 -12.03 -15.62
N SER A 40 3.48 -11.27 -15.08
CA SER A 40 4.90 -11.63 -15.01
C SER A 40 5.22 -12.53 -13.80
N TYR A 41 4.33 -12.61 -12.81
CA TYR A 41 4.48 -13.40 -11.58
C TYR A 41 4.38 -14.93 -11.79
N ASN A 42 4.31 -15.41 -13.03
CA ASN A 42 4.29 -16.84 -13.32
C ASN A 42 5.67 -17.53 -13.22
N HIS A 43 6.78 -16.78 -13.22
CA HIS A 43 8.12 -17.37 -13.36
C HIS A 43 9.07 -17.18 -12.17
N PHE A 44 8.76 -16.29 -11.23
CA PHE A 44 9.64 -16.05 -10.08
C PHE A 44 8.85 -16.03 -8.79
N ARG A 45 9.02 -17.08 -7.99
CA ARG A 45 8.56 -17.14 -6.62
C ARG A 45 9.41 -16.17 -5.81
N VAL A 46 8.90 -14.97 -5.55
CA VAL A 46 9.63 -13.98 -4.76
C VAL A 46 9.63 -14.48 -3.31
N SER A 47 10.79 -14.94 -2.85
CA SER A 47 10.98 -15.26 -1.45
C SER A 47 10.84 -13.97 -0.63
N PRO A 48 10.11 -13.96 0.50
CA PRO A 48 10.05 -12.81 1.40
C PRO A 48 11.44 -12.28 1.79
N SER A 49 12.44 -13.16 1.86
CA SER A 49 13.85 -12.79 2.13
C SER A 49 14.53 -11.98 1.02
N SER A 50 14.02 -12.01 -0.21
CA SER A 50 14.56 -11.24 -1.35
C SER A 50 13.95 -9.84 -1.48
N TYR A 51 12.71 -9.65 -1.01
CA TYR A 51 12.00 -8.37 -1.10
C TYR A 51 12.40 -7.41 0.04
N TYR A 52 12.74 -7.96 1.22
CA TYR A 52 13.31 -7.20 2.34
C TYR A 52 14.55 -7.89 2.92
N SER A 53 15.70 -7.79 2.24
CA SER A 53 16.99 -8.05 2.90
C SER A 53 17.40 -6.86 3.76
N ARG A 54 16.64 -6.61 4.83
CA ARG A 54 16.98 -5.64 5.88
C ARG A 54 17.03 -6.34 7.22
N PHE A 55 17.90 -7.33 7.33
CA PHE A 55 18.46 -7.64 8.64
C PHE A 55 19.40 -6.48 8.98
N PHE A 56 19.04 -5.71 10.00
CA PHE A 56 20.02 -4.87 10.66
C PHE A 56 20.99 -5.83 11.35
N GLU A 57 22.18 -6.01 10.78
CA GLU A 57 23.26 -6.66 11.52
C GLU A 57 23.45 -5.88 12.83
N PRO A 58 23.37 -6.52 14.00
CA PRO A 58 23.78 -5.88 15.23
C PRO A 58 25.29 -5.61 15.10
N ASN A 59 25.68 -4.34 15.04
CA ASN A 59 27.09 -3.95 15.03
C ASN A 59 27.79 -4.59 16.24
N PRO A 60 28.82 -5.43 16.05
CA PRO A 60 29.60 -6.01 17.14
C PRO A 60 30.67 -5.03 17.62
N SER A 61 30.27 -3.80 17.95
CA SER A 61 31.14 -2.84 18.65
C SER A 61 30.30 -1.73 19.24
N GLY A 62 30.09 -1.79 20.56
CA GLY A 62 29.67 -0.65 21.35
C GLY A 62 30.77 0.39 21.36
N GLU A 63 30.77 1.30 20.40
CA GLU A 63 31.47 2.58 20.48
C GLU A 63 30.50 3.68 20.04
N GLU A 64 29.85 4.28 21.02
CA GLU A 64 29.14 5.55 20.88
C GLU A 64 30.13 6.66 20.49
N HIS A 65 30.38 6.82 19.20
CA HIS A 65 30.86 8.11 18.69
C HIS A 65 29.69 9.05 18.45
N SER A 66 29.14 9.54 19.57
CA SER A 66 28.32 10.75 19.62
C SER A 66 29.17 11.95 19.19
N ARG A 67 29.30 12.15 17.87
CA ARG A 67 29.77 13.41 17.30
C ARG A 67 28.59 14.38 17.31
N VAL A 68 28.33 14.95 18.49
CA VAL A 68 27.45 16.11 18.66
C VAL A 68 28.00 17.25 17.80
N SER A 69 27.39 17.46 16.64
CA SER A 69 27.63 18.60 15.77
C SER A 69 27.25 19.88 16.51
N LYS A 70 28.26 20.64 16.94
CA LYS A 70 28.10 21.96 17.59
C LYS A 70 27.32 22.93 16.69
N ASN A 71 26.17 23.38 17.21
CA ASN A 71 25.55 24.69 17.03
C ASN A 71 25.73 25.38 15.66
N GLN A 72 24.87 25.08 14.69
CA GLN A 72 24.68 25.95 13.53
C GLN A 72 23.75 27.12 13.90
N ARG A 73 24.34 28.28 14.18
CA ARG A 73 23.62 29.56 14.22
C ARG A 73 22.87 29.76 12.90
N LYS A 74 21.56 29.99 13.00
CA LYS A 74 20.64 30.25 11.87
C LYS A 74 21.10 31.51 11.12
N ARG A 75 21.88 31.34 10.03
CA ARG A 75 22.28 32.43 9.13
C ARG A 75 21.12 32.77 8.21
N LYS A 76 20.75 34.06 8.14
CA LYS A 76 19.80 34.60 7.16
C LYS A 76 20.36 34.39 5.75
N ARG A 77 19.80 33.42 5.00
CA ARG A 77 20.27 33.04 3.66
C ARG A 77 19.94 34.18 2.68
N LYS A 78 20.95 34.95 2.26
CA LYS A 78 20.81 35.80 1.06
C LYS A 78 20.59 34.88 -0.14
N GLN A 79 19.66 35.24 -1.04
CA GLN A 79 19.46 34.52 -2.29
C GLN A 79 20.77 34.52 -3.08
N LYS A 80 21.46 33.37 -3.10
CA LYS A 80 22.57 33.16 -4.03
C LYS A 80 21.95 32.76 -5.36
N LYS A 81 22.43 33.37 -6.45
CA LYS A 81 22.16 32.89 -7.81
C LYS A 81 22.48 31.39 -7.88
N PRO A 82 21.69 30.59 -8.61
CA PRO A 82 21.96 29.17 -8.73
C PRO A 82 23.41 28.98 -9.20
N PRO A 83 24.19 28.11 -8.51
CA PRO A 83 25.54 27.76 -8.94
C PRO A 83 25.51 27.30 -10.40
N ALA A 84 26.61 27.52 -11.13
CA ALA A 84 26.77 26.92 -12.46
C ALA A 84 26.65 25.40 -12.32
N LEU A 85 25.80 24.79 -13.15
CA LEU A 85 25.53 23.35 -13.11
C LEU A 85 26.81 22.58 -13.40
N ASN A 86 27.09 21.56 -12.59
CA ASN A 86 28.22 20.65 -12.82
C ASN A 86 27.99 19.84 -14.12
N GLU A 87 29.04 19.28 -14.72
CA GLU A 87 28.95 18.51 -15.99
C GLU A 87 27.91 17.38 -15.91
N ARG A 88 27.83 16.70 -14.76
CA ARG A 88 26.83 15.65 -14.51
C ARG A 88 25.40 16.19 -14.47
N GLU A 89 25.22 17.39 -13.93
CA GLU A 89 23.91 18.07 -13.86
C GLU A 89 23.51 18.61 -15.23
N GLN A 90 24.45 19.13 -16.01
CA GLN A 90 24.22 19.51 -17.41
C GLN A 90 23.80 18.31 -18.25
N ALA A 91 24.50 17.17 -18.13
CA ALA A 91 24.14 15.95 -18.82
C ALA A 91 22.78 15.35 -18.38
N ALA A 92 22.36 15.60 -17.13
CA ALA A 92 21.03 15.23 -16.66
C ALA A 92 19.96 16.18 -17.21
N GLU A 93 20.23 17.48 -17.21
CA GLU A 93 19.37 18.51 -17.76
C GLU A 93 19.17 18.32 -19.26
N GLU A 94 20.22 18.04 -20.03
CA GLU A 94 20.11 17.71 -21.46
C GLU A 94 19.21 16.50 -21.73
N ARG A 95 19.32 15.45 -20.90
CA ARG A 95 18.43 14.27 -20.97
C ARG A 95 16.99 14.65 -20.65
N HIS A 96 16.79 15.46 -19.62
CA HIS A 96 15.47 15.96 -19.26
C HIS A 96 14.86 16.79 -20.39
N GLN A 97 15.62 17.73 -20.96
CA GLN A 97 15.19 18.58 -22.08
C GLN A 97 14.83 17.76 -23.32
N LYS A 98 15.58 16.69 -23.61
CA LYS A 98 15.25 15.75 -24.70
C LYS A 98 13.99 14.93 -24.43
N ALA A 99 13.77 14.50 -23.18
CA ALA A 99 12.62 13.67 -22.81
C ALA A 99 11.31 14.48 -22.65
N LYS A 100 11.40 15.73 -22.20
CA LYS A 100 10.25 16.61 -21.93
C LYS A 100 9.25 16.71 -23.09
N PRO A 101 9.64 16.97 -24.36
CA PRO A 101 8.67 17.05 -25.46
C PRO A 101 7.96 15.71 -25.71
N LEU A 102 8.65 14.58 -25.53
CA LEU A 102 8.05 13.26 -25.67
C LEU A 102 7.01 13.00 -24.57
N LEU A 103 7.33 13.40 -23.34
CA LEU A 103 6.43 13.27 -22.20
C LEU A 103 5.19 14.16 -22.35
N MET A 104 5.37 15.41 -22.80
CA MET A 104 4.26 16.32 -23.08
C MET A 104 3.34 15.76 -24.17
N LYS A 105 3.92 15.24 -25.27
CA LYS A 105 3.14 14.59 -26.33
C LYS A 105 2.40 13.36 -25.83
N ALA A 106 3.04 12.52 -25.02
CA ALA A 106 2.39 11.35 -24.42
C ALA A 106 1.23 11.75 -23.51
N HIS A 107 1.38 12.82 -22.72
CA HIS A 107 0.34 13.35 -21.86
C HIS A 107 -0.85 13.89 -22.65
N GLU A 108 -0.63 14.66 -23.72
CA GLU A 108 -1.70 15.13 -24.60
C GLU A 108 -2.49 13.96 -25.22
N LEU A 109 -1.79 12.91 -25.65
CA LEU A 109 -2.43 11.72 -26.20
C LEU A 109 -3.19 10.92 -25.14
N LEU A 110 -2.69 10.87 -23.91
CA LEU A 110 -3.39 10.24 -22.80
C LEU A 110 -4.69 10.98 -22.49
N LEU A 111 -4.67 12.33 -22.49
CA LEU A 111 -5.88 13.14 -22.33
C LEU A 111 -6.88 12.93 -23.48
N GLY A 112 -6.40 12.67 -24.70
CA GLY A 112 -7.25 12.32 -25.84
C GLY A 112 -7.86 10.91 -25.76
N ALA A 113 -7.31 10.01 -24.94
CA ALA A 113 -7.77 8.63 -24.79
C ALA A 113 -8.92 8.53 -23.75
N ASN A 114 -10.05 9.17 -24.04
CA ASN A 114 -11.21 9.22 -23.15
C ASN A 114 -11.70 7.84 -22.71
N ASP A 115 -11.71 6.86 -23.61
CA ASP A 115 -12.17 5.51 -23.27
C ASP A 115 -11.29 4.82 -22.22
N LEU A 116 -9.97 5.04 -22.28
CA LEU A 116 -9.05 4.55 -21.25
C LEU A 116 -9.30 5.26 -19.92
N LEU A 117 -9.42 6.59 -19.93
CA LEU A 117 -9.65 7.39 -18.71
C LEU A 117 -10.97 7.04 -18.01
N LEU A 118 -12.04 6.81 -18.78
CA LEU A 118 -13.35 6.41 -18.25
C LEU A 118 -13.30 5.01 -17.61
N ASN A 119 -12.48 4.10 -18.14
CA ASN A 119 -12.33 2.76 -17.59
C ASN A 119 -11.28 2.69 -16.47
N LEU A 120 -10.33 3.63 -16.39
CA LEU A 120 -9.39 3.74 -15.27
C LEU A 120 -10.10 3.96 -13.92
N GLY A 121 -11.21 4.71 -13.92
CA GLY A 121 -12.06 4.85 -12.74
C GLY A 121 -12.63 3.50 -12.26
N LYS A 122 -12.99 2.62 -13.19
CA LYS A 122 -13.50 1.27 -12.89
C LYS A 122 -12.41 0.35 -12.37
N LEU A 123 -11.16 0.51 -12.82
CA LEU A 123 -10.02 -0.27 -12.28
C LEU A 123 -9.76 -0.01 -10.79
N ARG A 124 -10.15 1.16 -10.29
CA ARG A 124 -10.05 1.49 -8.86
C ARG A 124 -11.23 0.94 -8.05
N SER A 125 -12.23 0.41 -8.74
CA SER A 125 -13.53 -0.02 -8.22
C SER A 125 -13.89 -1.45 -8.62
N ASP A 126 -12.89 -2.29 -8.94
CA ASP A 126 -13.04 -3.75 -8.80
C ASP A 126 -13.16 -4.00 -7.26
N ASP A 127 -14.29 -3.70 -6.61
CA ASP A 127 -15.39 -4.63 -6.38
C ASP A 127 -15.13 -6.02 -6.97
N ASP A 128 -14.88 -6.93 -6.04
CA ASP A 128 -14.74 -8.35 -6.29
C ASP A 128 -15.95 -8.91 -7.07
N SER A 129 -15.59 -9.77 -8.02
CA SER A 129 -16.37 -10.87 -8.58
C SER A 129 -17.22 -10.62 -9.84
N PRO A 130 -17.34 -11.67 -10.67
CA PRO A 130 -18.52 -12.50 -10.49
C PRO A 130 -18.20 -14.00 -10.56
N THR A 131 -18.28 -14.68 -9.41
CA THR A 131 -18.77 -16.07 -9.34
C THR A 131 -19.49 -16.28 -8.01
N SER A 132 -20.81 -16.46 -8.14
CA SER A 132 -21.81 -17.01 -7.21
C SER A 132 -21.87 -16.49 -5.77
N ASP A 133 -23.00 -15.83 -5.51
CA ASP A 133 -23.83 -15.99 -4.32
C ASP A 133 -23.18 -15.65 -2.98
N CYS A 134 -23.12 -14.36 -2.66
CA CYS A 134 -23.32 -13.92 -1.28
C CYS A 134 -23.91 -12.51 -1.27
N GLU A 135 -25.16 -12.40 -0.83
CA GLU A 135 -25.76 -11.14 -0.43
C GLU A 135 -24.99 -10.59 0.80
N GLN A 136 -24.85 -9.26 0.87
CA GLN A 136 -24.16 -8.47 1.91
C GLN A 136 -22.69 -8.19 1.52
N SER A 137 -22.23 -6.95 1.36
CA SER A 137 -22.48 -5.83 2.27
C SER A 137 -22.09 -4.52 1.58
N MET A 138 -23.07 -3.66 1.32
CA MET A 138 -22.82 -2.22 1.16
C MET A 138 -22.31 -1.68 2.50
N VAL A 139 -21.01 -1.63 2.72
CA VAL A 139 -20.42 -0.80 3.78
C VAL A 139 -19.36 0.07 3.15
N ALA A 140 -19.67 1.36 3.10
CA ALA A 140 -18.75 2.42 2.76
C ALA A 140 -17.40 2.19 3.47
N SER A 141 -16.33 2.40 2.73
CA SER A 141 -14.95 2.27 3.16
C SER A 141 -14.61 3.27 4.28
N ASP A 142 -15.03 2.98 5.50
CA ASP A 142 -14.54 3.61 6.72
C ASP A 142 -13.32 2.83 7.19
N GLU A 143 -12.16 3.09 6.58
CA GLU A 143 -10.88 2.54 7.05
C GLU A 143 -10.66 2.97 8.50
N HIS A 144 -10.76 2.03 9.45
CA HIS A 144 -10.50 2.32 10.85
C HIS A 144 -9.01 2.39 11.11
N SER A 145 -8.54 3.54 11.61
CA SER A 145 -7.17 3.68 12.09
C SER A 145 -6.97 2.82 13.35
N PHE A 146 -6.10 1.81 13.28
CA PHE A 146 -5.74 1.00 14.45
C PHE A 146 -5.16 1.84 15.60
N VAL A 147 -4.56 3.00 15.30
CA VAL A 147 -4.07 3.95 16.29
C VAL A 147 -5.24 4.59 17.05
N GLU A 148 -6.30 4.98 16.35
CA GLU A 148 -7.51 5.53 16.96
C GLU A 148 -8.24 4.47 17.76
N LEU A 149 -8.42 3.27 17.22
CA LEU A 149 -9.04 2.13 17.93
C LEU A 149 -8.29 1.78 19.22
N GLY A 150 -6.95 1.82 19.19
CA GLY A 150 -6.12 1.56 20.36
C GLY A 150 -6.17 2.65 21.44
N SER A 151 -6.71 3.83 21.12
CA SER A 151 -6.85 4.98 22.02
C SER A 151 -8.18 5.03 22.79
N VAL A 152 -9.18 4.27 22.36
CA VAL A 152 -10.50 4.22 23.00
C VAL A 152 -10.44 3.36 24.26
N TRP A 153 -11.25 3.70 25.28
CA TRP A 153 -11.39 2.89 26.49
C TRP A 153 -11.85 1.45 26.21
N GLN A 154 -12.55 1.23 25.09
CA GLN A 154 -13.03 -0.06 24.60
C GLN A 154 -11.94 -0.90 23.91
N ALA A 155 -10.73 -0.37 23.71
CA ALA A 155 -9.63 -1.11 23.11
C ALA A 155 -9.41 -2.54 23.67
N PRO A 156 -9.52 -2.79 25.00
CA PRO A 156 -9.45 -4.16 25.55
C PRO A 156 -10.54 -5.13 25.09
N LEU A 157 -11.69 -4.62 24.63
CA LEU A 157 -12.88 -5.40 24.27
C LEU A 157 -12.86 -5.83 22.80
N PHE A 158 -11.98 -5.27 21.97
CA PHE A 158 -11.89 -5.68 20.58
C PHE A 158 -11.18 -7.03 20.48
N GLU A 159 -11.83 -7.98 19.83
CA GLU A 159 -11.29 -9.30 19.55
C GLU A 159 -10.90 -9.42 18.08
N ILE A 160 -9.80 -10.14 17.84
CA ILE A 160 -9.41 -10.63 16.52
C ILE A 160 -9.60 -12.14 16.51
N SER A 161 -10.21 -12.66 15.46
CA SER A 161 -10.37 -14.11 15.28
C SER A 161 -9.42 -14.60 14.21
N LEU A 162 -8.68 -15.68 14.46
CA LEU A 162 -7.76 -16.28 13.48
C LEU A 162 -8.30 -17.62 12.97
N TYR A 163 -8.12 -17.84 11.68
CA TYR A 163 -8.48 -19.09 11.00
C TYR A 163 -7.40 -19.46 9.96
N PRO A 164 -7.11 -20.74 9.76
CA PRO A 164 -6.16 -21.18 8.74
C PRO A 164 -6.68 -20.87 7.33
N HIS A 165 -5.80 -20.40 6.45
CA HIS A 165 -6.14 -20.11 5.06
C HIS A 165 -6.09 -21.40 4.22
N GLN A 166 -7.28 -21.90 3.83
CA GLN A 166 -7.64 -22.88 2.77
C GLN A 166 -8.11 -24.32 3.12
N ASP A 167 -9.13 -24.69 2.32
CA ASP A 167 -9.64 -26.00 1.85
C ASP A 167 -10.32 -26.99 2.79
N TYR A 168 -10.30 -26.76 4.09
CA TYR A 168 -11.08 -27.59 5.02
C TYR A 168 -12.20 -26.74 5.60
N LYS A 169 -13.45 -27.22 5.46
CA LYS A 169 -14.59 -26.63 6.16
C LYS A 169 -14.16 -26.42 7.61
N PRO A 170 -14.16 -25.18 8.13
CA PRO A 170 -13.68 -24.93 9.47
C PRO A 170 -14.57 -25.73 10.41
N THR A 171 -14.01 -26.74 11.05
CA THR A 171 -14.62 -27.27 12.27
C THR A 171 -14.53 -26.13 13.26
N GLN A 172 -15.63 -25.80 13.94
CA GLN A 172 -15.75 -24.63 14.83
C GLN A 172 -14.65 -24.53 15.89
N ASP A 173 -13.92 -25.64 16.11
CA ASP A 173 -12.86 -25.85 17.09
C ASP A 173 -11.48 -25.24 16.72
N GLU A 174 -11.25 -24.79 15.47
CA GLU A 174 -9.95 -24.21 15.07
C GLU A 174 -9.93 -22.67 15.05
N LYS A 175 -11.07 -22.04 15.32
CA LYS A 175 -11.17 -20.58 15.40
C LYS A 175 -10.56 -20.09 16.71
N ARG A 176 -9.47 -19.32 16.62
CA ARG A 176 -8.83 -18.73 17.81
C ARG A 176 -9.22 -17.26 17.93
N ASN A 177 -10.08 -16.95 18.90
CA ASN A 177 -10.35 -15.56 19.27
C ASN A 177 -9.29 -15.09 20.28
N THR A 178 -8.76 -13.90 20.10
CA THR A 178 -7.77 -13.30 21.00
C THR A 178 -8.03 -11.79 21.08
N PRO A 179 -7.85 -11.14 22.24
CA PRO A 179 -7.99 -9.68 22.33
C PRO A 179 -6.99 -9.01 21.40
N ALA A 180 -7.45 -8.10 20.55
CA ALA A 180 -6.64 -7.46 19.54
C ALA A 180 -5.56 -6.55 20.16
N PHE A 181 -5.92 -5.78 21.19
CA PHE A 181 -5.02 -4.84 21.86
C PHE A 181 -4.50 -5.40 23.20
N GLY A 182 -3.18 -5.35 23.37
CA GLY A 182 -2.52 -5.82 24.58
C GLY A 182 -2.19 -7.32 24.61
N SER A 183 -2.40 -8.03 23.49
CA SER A 183 -2.05 -9.45 23.33
C SER A 183 -1.08 -9.63 22.17
N LEU A 184 -0.21 -10.63 22.27
CA LEU A 184 0.63 -11.06 21.15
C LEU A 184 -0.20 -11.97 20.23
N ILE A 185 -0.43 -11.50 19.01
CA ILE A 185 -1.12 -12.25 17.97
C ILE A 185 -0.04 -12.92 17.12
N ALA A 186 0.00 -14.24 17.11
CA ALA A 186 1.05 -15.00 16.43
C ALA A 186 0.47 -16.13 15.59
N ASN A 187 0.89 -16.17 14.33
CA ASN A 187 0.75 -17.32 13.45
C ASN A 187 2.05 -18.12 13.50
N MET A 188 2.07 -19.19 14.29
CA MET A 188 3.20 -20.13 14.35
C MET A 188 3.07 -21.28 13.34
N ALA A 189 1.98 -21.31 12.56
CA ALA A 189 1.78 -22.33 11.55
C ALA A 189 2.66 -22.09 10.32
N ASN A 190 2.78 -23.13 9.50
CA ASN A 190 3.56 -23.11 8.26
C ASN A 190 2.75 -22.62 7.04
N CYS A 191 1.50 -22.23 7.26
CA CYS A 191 0.60 -21.65 6.27
C CYS A 191 0.15 -20.25 6.74
N ASP A 192 -0.34 -19.45 5.78
CA ASP A 192 -0.93 -18.16 6.11
C ASP A 192 -2.26 -18.39 6.85
N MET A 193 -2.56 -17.50 7.79
CA MET A 193 -3.83 -17.46 8.50
C MET A 193 -4.59 -16.25 8.04
N GLU A 194 -5.89 -16.36 8.02
CA GLU A 194 -6.79 -15.26 7.78
C GLU A 194 -7.39 -14.82 9.11
N ALA A 195 -7.67 -13.53 9.24
CA ALA A 195 -7.98 -12.91 10.50
C ALA A 195 -9.16 -11.96 10.37
N ASP A 196 -10.17 -12.15 11.20
CA ASP A 196 -11.36 -11.31 11.29
C ASP A 196 -11.18 -10.28 12.39
N PHE A 197 -11.27 -9.02 12.02
CA PHE A 197 -11.30 -7.91 12.97
C PHE A 197 -12.24 -6.82 12.49
N LEU A 198 -13.28 -6.52 13.28
CA LEU A 198 -14.31 -5.52 12.95
C LEU A 198 -14.92 -5.71 11.54
N ASN A 199 -15.33 -6.94 11.23
CA ASN A 199 -15.89 -7.36 9.93
C ASN A 199 -14.95 -7.10 8.74
N ARG A 200 -13.64 -7.11 8.97
CA ARG A 200 -12.62 -7.05 7.93
C ARG A 200 -11.70 -8.25 8.03
N HIS A 201 -11.33 -8.77 6.87
CA HIS A 201 -10.45 -9.90 6.71
C HIS A 201 -9.02 -9.42 6.46
N TYR A 202 -8.07 -9.95 7.21
CA TYR A 202 -6.64 -9.68 7.08
C TYR A 202 -5.88 -10.98 6.91
N ILE A 203 -4.77 -10.94 6.19
CA ILE A 203 -3.88 -12.11 6.07
C ILE A 203 -2.72 -11.94 7.04
N ILE A 204 -2.52 -12.94 7.90
CA ILE A 204 -1.39 -13.06 8.80
C ILE A 204 -0.40 -14.07 8.19
N PRO A 205 0.78 -13.61 7.76
CA PRO A 205 1.79 -14.49 7.18
C PRO A 205 2.19 -15.62 8.12
N LYS A 206 2.54 -16.78 7.55
CA LYS A 206 3.13 -17.90 8.31
C LYS A 206 4.33 -17.46 9.15
N GLN A 207 4.49 -18.09 10.32
CA GLN A 207 5.60 -17.86 11.25
C GLN A 207 5.81 -16.36 11.59
N SER A 208 4.72 -15.61 11.72
CA SER A 208 4.76 -14.18 12.04
C SER A 208 4.02 -13.89 13.34
N SER A 209 4.38 -12.78 13.99
CA SER A 209 3.68 -12.30 15.17
C SER A 209 3.67 -10.79 15.21
N PHE A 210 2.59 -10.21 15.70
CA PHE A 210 2.47 -8.79 15.92
C PHE A 210 1.76 -8.51 17.23
N TYR A 211 1.99 -7.31 17.76
CA TYR A 211 1.43 -6.85 19.02
C TYR A 211 0.80 -5.48 18.79
N MET A 212 -0.50 -5.36 19.06
CA MET A 212 -1.16 -4.06 19.01
C MET A 212 -1.11 -3.42 20.40
N VAL A 213 -0.50 -2.25 20.48
CA VAL A 213 -0.34 -1.50 21.73
C VAL A 213 -1.63 -0.73 22.03
N ARG A 214 -2.05 -0.73 23.30
CA ARG A 214 -3.09 0.19 23.79
C ARG A 214 -2.47 1.57 24.01
N PHE A 215 -3.00 2.59 23.36
CA PHE A 215 -2.65 3.98 23.66
C PHE A 215 -3.49 4.44 24.85
N HIS A 216 -2.92 4.34 26.05
CA HIS A 216 -3.55 4.96 27.21
C HIS A 216 -3.30 6.46 27.14
N PHE A 217 -4.26 7.23 26.62
CA PHE A 217 -4.36 8.62 27.04
C PHE A 217 -4.70 8.57 28.53
N LEU A 218 -3.75 8.97 29.38
CA LEU A 218 -4.05 9.35 30.76
C LEU A 218 -5.00 10.54 30.71
N LEU A 219 -6.30 10.27 30.55
CA LEU A 219 -7.32 11.22 30.93
C LEU A 219 -7.20 11.36 32.44
N TYR A 220 -6.51 12.41 32.87
CA TYR A 220 -6.69 12.98 34.20
C TYR A 220 -8.15 13.43 34.30
N SER A 221 -9.05 12.50 34.64
CA SER A 221 -10.37 12.85 35.14
C SER A 221 -10.17 13.34 36.58
N ASN A 222 -10.07 14.66 36.75
CA ASN A 222 -10.27 15.29 38.05
C ASN A 222 -11.72 14.99 38.49
N PHE A 223 -11.89 13.92 39.24
CA PHE A 223 -13.09 13.63 40.00
C PHE A 223 -12.71 13.62 41.49
N LEU A 224 -12.69 14.81 42.07
CA LEU A 224 -12.84 15.05 43.51
C LEU A 224 -13.79 16.24 43.62
N ASN A 225 -15.09 15.94 43.51
CA ASN A 225 -16.03 15.99 44.64
C ASN A 225 -15.94 17.30 45.45
N THR A 226 -16.91 18.15 45.16
CA THR A 226 -17.53 19.06 46.12
C THR A 226 -17.97 18.30 47.38
N SER A 227 -18.01 19.04 48.50
CA SER A 227 -18.66 18.75 49.79
C SER A 227 -17.75 18.23 50.92
N CYS A 228 -17.28 19.18 51.73
CA CYS A 228 -17.58 19.22 53.16
C CYS A 228 -17.87 20.68 53.55
#